data_AF-A0A381FHF1-F1
#
_entry.id   AF-A0A381FHF1-F1
#
_cell.length_a   1.000
_cell.length_b   1.000
_cell.length_c   1.000
_cell.angle_alpha   90.00
_cell.angle_beta   90.00
_cell.angle_gamma   90.00
#
_symmetry.space_group_name_H-M   'P 1'
#
loop_
_entity.id
_entity.type
_entity.pdbx_description
1 polymer ?
#
loop_
_entity_poly.entity_id
_entity_poly.type
_entity_poly.pdbx_seq_one_letter_code
_entity_poly.pdbx_strand_id
1 'polypeptide(L)' 'MSHDKPINPQIQSLTNDVWFNPDNQGLNIREYYAGLALQGLKSNPNLSNNTPAFIAEQCVKLADALIIELQKPFKPNAD' A
#
# COMPACT_ATOMS: atom_id res chain seq x y z
N MET A 1 -4.22 -4.58 14.57
CA MET A 1 -2.80 -4.31 14.26
C MET A 1 -2.72 -2.89 13.71
N SER A 2 -1.75 -2.08 14.14
CA SER A 2 -1.67 -0.67 13.71
C SER A 2 -1.29 -0.61 12.23
N HIS A 3 -2.20 -0.15 11.36
CA HIS A 3 -1.96 -0.04 9.91
C HIS A 3 -0.92 1.01 9.56
N ASP A 4 -0.53 1.84 10.52
CA ASP A 4 0.45 2.92 10.36
C ASP A 4 1.90 2.43 10.42
N LYS A 5 2.14 1.16 10.77
CA LYS A 5 3.50 0.61 10.82
C LYS A 5 3.95 0.08 9.46
N PRO A 6 5.22 0.30 9.08
CA PRO A 6 5.75 -0.19 7.81
C PRO A 6 5.74 -1.72 7.75
N ILE A 7 5.34 -2.29 6.62
CA ILE A 7 5.34 -3.75 6.39
C ILE A 7 6.72 -4.29 6.01
N ASN A 8 7.62 -3.40 5.59
CA ASN A 8 8.99 -3.72 5.27
C ASN A 8 9.89 -2.59 5.77
N PRO A 9 10.21 -2.56 7.08
CA PRO A 9 11.12 -1.56 7.60
C PRO A 9 12.45 -1.67 6.87
N GLN A 10 12.82 -0.64 6.12
CA GLN A 10 14.12 -0.61 5.46
C GLN A 10 15.18 -0.47 6.55
N ILE A 11 15.93 -1.53 6.81
CA ILE A 11 17.16 -1.41 7.60
C ILE A 11 18.21 -0.83 6.66
N GLN A 12 18.25 0.48 6.50
CA GLN A 12 19.46 1.10 5.99
C GLN A 12 20.50 1.03 7.11
N SER A 13 21.55 0.24 6.91
CA SER A 13 22.78 0.36 7.69
C SER A 13 23.33 1.76 7.43
N LEU A 14 22.91 2.72 8.23
CA LEU A 14 23.44 4.08 8.17
C LEU A 14 24.69 4.11 9.04
N THR A 15 25.81 4.29 8.35
CA THR A 15 27.05 4.84 8.87
C THR A 15 26.75 6.04 9.77
N ASN A 16 27.03 5.89 11.06
CA ASN A 16 27.24 6.88 12.11
C ASN A 16 26.35 8.16 12.09
N ASP A 17 25.53 8.30 13.15
CA ASP A 17 25.10 9.57 13.77
C ASP A 17 23.74 10.21 13.43
N VAL A 18 22.73 9.46 12.97
CA VAL A 18 21.31 9.91 13.05
C VAL A 18 20.49 8.87 13.78
N TRP A 19 19.76 9.27 14.83
CA TRP A 19 18.85 8.41 15.60
C TRP A 19 17.91 7.65 14.65
N PHE A 20 18.20 6.38 14.43
CA PHE A 20 17.50 5.51 13.49
C PHE A 20 16.13 5.14 14.08
N ASN A 21 15.04 5.62 13.46
CA ASN A 21 13.69 5.20 13.81
C ASN A 21 13.12 4.24 12.75
N PRO A 22 13.15 2.92 12.98
CA PRO A 22 12.62 1.93 12.03
C PRO A 22 11.11 2.05 11.82
N ASP A 23 10.36 2.67 12.73
CA ASP A 23 8.92 2.91 12.56
C ASP A 23 8.62 3.97 11.48
N ASN A 24 9.63 4.73 11.02
CA ASN A 24 9.50 5.76 9.98
C ASN A 24 10.11 5.35 8.62
N GLN A 25 10.57 4.10 8.47
CA GLN A 25 11.19 3.63 7.23
C GLN A 25 10.39 2.48 6.63
N GLY A 26 10.13 2.52 5.33
CA GLY A 26 9.30 1.53 4.63
C GLY A 26 7.87 1.99 4.35
N LEU A 27 7.15 1.24 3.52
CA LEU A 27 5.76 1.52 3.19
C LEU A 27 4.85 0.89 4.25
N ASN A 28 3.82 1.60 4.69
CA ASN A 28 2.74 1.00 5.47
C ASN A 28 1.85 0.09 4.59
N ILE A 29 0.97 -0.70 5.21
CA ILE A 29 0.11 -1.66 4.49
C ILE A 29 -0.71 -0.97 3.39
N ARG A 30 -1.25 0.21 3.69
CA ARG A 30 -2.08 0.99 2.77
C ARG A 30 -1.28 1.51 1.58
N GLU A 31 -0.10 2.07 1.83
CA GLU A 31 0.82 2.58 0.82
C GLU A 31 1.32 1.47 -0.10
N TYR A 32 1.60 0.29 0.46
CA TYR A 32 2.01 -0.86 -0.33
C TYR A 32 0.91 -1.29 -1.32
N TYR A 33 -0.32 -1.53 -0.85
CA TYR A 33 -1.42 -1.92 -1.72
C TYR A 33 -1.82 -0.80 -2.69
N ALA A 34 -1.79 0.46 -2.25
CA ALA A 34 -2.04 1.60 -3.14
C ALA A 34 -0.96 1.71 -4.23
N GLY A 35 0.30 1.43 -3.90
CA GLY A 35 1.41 1.37 -4.85
C GLY A 35 1.24 0.26 -5.90
N LEU A 36 0.77 -0.92 -5.49
CA LEU A 36 0.44 -2.00 -6.43
C LEU A 36 -0.75 -1.63 -7.33
N ALA A 37 -1.81 -1.03 -6.77
CA ALA A 37 -2.96 -0.55 -7.55
C ALA A 37 -2.53 0.50 -8.59
N LEU A 38 -1.63 1.42 -8.21
CA LEU A 38 -1.09 2.45 -9.10
C LEU A 38 -0.32 1.86 -10.28
N GLN A 39 0.49 0.82 -10.05
CA GLN A 39 1.21 0.13 -11.13
C GLN A 39 0.24 -0.49 -12.14
N GLY A 40 -0.81 -1.16 -11.65
CA GLY A 40 -1.86 -1.72 -12.50
C GLY A 40 -2.62 -0.64 -13.29
N LEU A 41 -3.08 0.41 -12.61
CA LEU A 41 -3.85 1.51 -13.22
C LEU A 41 -3.04 2.27 -14.28
N LYS A 42 -1.75 2.54 -14.03
CA LYS A 42 -0.87 3.19 -15.03
C LYS A 42 -0.58 2.29 -16.23
N SER A 43 -0.57 0.97 -16.05
CA SER A 43 -0.37 0.02 -17.15
C SER A 43 -1.59 -0.12 -18.06
N ASN A 44 -2.77 0.35 -17.62
CA ASN A 44 -4.01 0.25 -18.40
C ASN A 44 -4.15 1.45 -19.36
N PRO A 45 -4.03 1.24 -20.69
CA PRO A 45 -4.10 2.32 -21.67
C PRO A 45 -5.46 3.03 -21.70
N ASN A 46 -6.54 2.37 -21.26
CA ASN A 46 -7.89 2.95 -21.23
C ASN A 46 -8.07 4.02 -20.15
N LEU A 47 -7.11 4.16 -19.22
CA LEU A 47 -7.17 5.10 -18.11
C LEU A 47 -6.21 6.28 -18.29
N SER A 48 -5.55 6.37 -19.44
CA SER A 48 -4.55 7.39 -19.79
C SER A 48 -5.09 8.83 -19.82
N ASN A 49 -6.40 9.01 -20.01
CA ASN A 49 -7.05 10.32 -20.00
C ASN A 49 -7.46 10.81 -18.60
N ASN A 50 -7.29 9.99 -17.55
CA ASN A 50 -7.63 10.39 -16.20
C ASN A 50 -6.53 11.26 -15.59
N THR A 51 -6.92 12.20 -14.74
CA THR A 51 -5.95 13.07 -14.06
C THR A 51 -5.15 12.26 -13.01
N PRO A 52 -3.90 12.64 -12.73
CA PRO A 52 -3.11 12.01 -11.67
C PRO A 52 -3.82 12.02 -10.31
N ALA A 53 -4.54 13.10 -9.99
CA ALA A 53 -5.31 13.24 -8.76
C ALA A 53 -6.42 12.18 -8.66
N PHE A 54 -7.17 11.96 -9.74
CA PHE A 54 -8.19 10.92 -9.80
C PHE A 54 -7.59 9.53 -9.63
N ILE A 55 -6.49 9.23 -10.34
CA ILE A 55 -5.83 7.91 -10.25
C ILE A 55 -5.36 7.65 -8.81
N ALA A 56 -4.71 8.63 -8.18
CA ALA A 56 -4.25 8.50 -6.79
C ALA A 56 -5.42 8.21 -5.83
N GLU A 57 -6.53 8.93 -5.95
CA GLU A 57 -7.73 8.70 -5.15
C GLU A 57 -8.27 7.27 -5.31
N GLN A 58 -8.35 6.77 -6.55
CA GLN A 58 -8.81 5.40 -6.81
C GLN A 58 -7.87 4.33 -6.23
N CYS A 59 -6.56 4.53 -6.31
CA CYS A 59 -5.57 3.61 -5.74
C CYS A 59 -5.78 3.43 -4.23
N VAL A 60 -6.00 4.55 -3.53
CA VAL A 60 -6.23 4.56 -2.09
C VAL A 60 -7.55 3.86 -1.74
N LYS A 61 -8.63 4.15 -2.48
CA LYS A 61 -9.93 3.48 -2.28
C LYS A 61 -9.85 1.97 -2.47
N LEU A 62 -9.13 1.52 -3.49
CA LEU A 62 -8.93 0.09 -3.76
C LEU A 62 -8.10 -0.58 -2.66
N ALA A 63 -7.03 0.08 -2.19
CA ALA A 63 -6.23 -0.42 -1.08
C ALA A 63 -7.07 -0.57 0.20
N ASP A 64 -7.88 0.44 0.53
CA ASP A 64 -8.75 0.40 1.71
C ASP A 64 -9.79 -0.73 1.61
N ALA A 65 -10.44 -0.88 0.45
CA ALA A 65 -11.42 -1.94 0.22
C ALA A 65 -10.79 -3.34 0.36
N LEU A 66 -9.59 -3.54 -0.18
CA LEU A 66 -8.87 -4.81 -0.07
C LEU A 66 -8.46 -5.12 1.37
N ILE A 67 -7.95 -4.14 2.11
CA ILE A 67 -7.58 -4.32 3.53
C ILE A 67 -8.80 -4.77 4.34
N ILE A 68 -9.96 -4.14 4.13
CA ILE A 68 -11.20 -4.53 4.79
C ILE A 68 -11.61 -5.96 4.40
N GLU A 69 -11.50 -6.33 3.12
CA GLU A 69 -11.81 -7.68 2.66
C GLU A 69 -10.93 -8.74 3.33
N LEU A 70 -9.62 -8.50 3.41
CA LEU A 70 -8.65 -9.42 4.00
C LEU A 70 -8.79 -9.57 5.52
N GLN A 71 -9.45 -8.62 6.19
CA GLN A 71 -9.77 -8.73 7.61
C GLN A 71 -10.98 -9.62 7.90
N LYS A 72 -11.77 -9.98 6.88
CA LYS A 72 -12.91 -10.86 7.06
C LYS A 72 -12.41 -12.27 7.43
N PRO A 73 -13.12 -12.98 8.32
CA PRO A 73 -12.81 -14.37 8.61
C PRO A 73 -12.90 -15.18 7.31
N PHE A 74 -11.84 -15.94 7.00
CA PHE A 74 -11.82 -16.81 5.85
C PHE A 74 -12.98 -17.79 5.94
N LYS A 75 -13.96 -17.65 5.05
CA LYS A 75 -14.98 -18.66 4.81
C LYS A 75 -14.53 -19.42 3.57
N PRO A 76 -14.03 -20.67 3.71
CA PRO A 76 -13.86 -21.51 2.54
C PRO A 76 -15.23 -21.60 1.86
N ASN A 77 -15.28 -21.38 0.54
CA ASN A 77 -16.48 -21.67 -0.21
C ASN A 77 -16.79 -23.15 0.02
N ALA A 78 -18.01 -23.44 0.50
CA ALA A 78 -18.51 -24.79 0.54
C ALA A 78 -18.79 -25.19 -0.91
N ASP A 79 -17.85 -25.92 -1.50
CA ASP A 79 -18.03 -26.62 -2.78
C ASP A 79 -19.09 -27.74 -2.63
#